data_AF-A0A2K1E969-F1
#
_entry.id   AF-A0A2K1E969-F1
#
_cell.length_a   1.000
_cell.length_b   1.000
_cell.length_c   1.000
_cell.angle_alpha   90.00
_cell.angle_beta   90.00
_cell.angle_gamma   90.00
#
_symmetry.space_group_name_H-M   'P 1'
#
loop_
_entity.id
_entity.type
_entity.pdbx_description
1 polymer ?
#
loop_
_entity_poly.entity_id
_entity_poly.type
_entity_poly.pdbx_seq_one_letter_code
_entity_poly.pdbx_strand_id
1 'polypeptide(L)'
;MDALRASELPVALGNGADEWSPDLQLPHSMWEIFGSMDDVAGDALALAFAQKHCAAGGEGWRWLWVQDARSTRSSGRPFLHGLPPPLRSGFIHVEAGGAADALWAMEEGVRCGELSFVIGEIVGDPKVLDFTAIRRLVLAAERNGVMLYLLRREGFANLSAARLRWRVTAAPSALHRWNSMAPGVPRVRAELFRGRGLRPGQFWLEHGVGSHEPDHSLLVVPDLRDRPVEPDYRATG
;
A
#
# COMPACT_ATOMS: atom_id res chain seq x y z
N MET A 1 37.50 -5.24 -9.28
CA MET A 1 36.48 -4.35 -8.68
C MET A 1 35.49 -5.25 -7.99
N ASP A 2 35.70 -5.51 -6.70
CA ASP A 2 34.89 -6.45 -5.94
C ASP A 2 33.48 -5.87 -5.70
N ALA A 3 32.47 -6.66 -6.07
CA ALA A 3 31.07 -6.31 -5.85
C ALA A 3 30.72 -6.59 -4.37
N LEU A 4 30.40 -5.52 -3.64
CA LEU A 4 29.89 -5.59 -2.26
C LEU A 4 28.69 -6.55 -2.18
N ARG A 5 28.74 -7.51 -1.25
CA ARG A 5 27.62 -8.43 -0.99
C ARG A 5 26.61 -7.76 -0.06
N ALA A 6 25.32 -8.05 -0.24
CA ALA A 6 24.23 -7.49 0.57
C ALA A 6 24.35 -7.74 2.09
N SER A 7 25.22 -8.68 2.52
CA SER A 7 25.57 -8.93 3.93
C SER A 7 26.58 -7.93 4.51
N GLU A 8 27.21 -7.12 3.67
CA GLU A 8 28.28 -6.17 4.03
C GLU A 8 27.77 -4.72 4.13
N LEU A 9 26.49 -4.50 3.84
CA LEU A 9 25.84 -3.20 4.07
C LEU A 9 25.64 -3.01 5.59
N PRO A 10 26.12 -1.91 6.19
CA PRO A 10 25.87 -1.64 7.59
C PRO A 10 24.37 -1.57 7.82
N VAL A 11 23.86 -2.38 8.75
CA VAL A 11 22.53 -2.19 9.32
C VAL A 11 22.62 -0.90 10.12
N ALA A 12 22.22 0.21 9.51
CA ALA A 12 22.01 1.45 10.23
C ALA A 12 20.85 1.22 11.21
N LEU A 13 21.18 0.81 12.44
CA LEU A 13 20.30 1.00 13.60
C LEU A 13 20.36 2.49 13.93
N GLY A 14 19.51 3.26 13.26
CA GLY A 14 19.41 4.71 13.43
C GLY A 14 18.66 5.04 14.72
N ASN A 15 19.38 5.58 15.69
CA ASN A 15 18.81 6.22 16.87
C ASN A 15 17.73 7.24 16.46
N GLY A 16 16.45 6.85 16.56
CA GLY A 16 15.28 7.74 16.42
C GLY A 16 14.39 7.54 15.18
N ALA A 17 14.80 6.76 14.17
CA ALA A 17 14.08 6.66 12.88
C ALA A 17 13.53 5.24 12.57
N ASP A 18 13.17 4.48 13.60
CA ASP A 18 12.54 3.17 13.40
C ASP A 18 11.02 3.31 13.13
N GLU A 19 10.42 4.46 13.36
CA GLU A 19 8.98 4.66 13.18
C GLU A 19 8.65 4.91 11.71
N TRP A 20 7.70 4.16 11.18
CA TRP A 20 7.23 4.37 9.81
C TRP A 20 6.34 5.63 9.75
N SER A 21 6.52 6.43 8.71
CA SER A 21 5.61 7.52 8.34
C SER A 21 5.36 7.46 6.83
N PRO A 22 4.23 8.02 6.35
CA PRO A 22 3.98 8.07 4.91
C PRO A 22 5.01 8.93 4.16
N ASP A 23 5.73 9.83 4.84
CA ASP A 23 6.75 10.72 4.26
C ASP A 23 8.13 10.08 4.17
N LEU A 24 8.32 8.92 4.80
CA LEU A 24 9.59 8.21 4.77
C LEU A 24 9.89 7.74 3.34
N GLN A 25 11.00 8.22 2.79
CA GLN A 25 11.47 7.76 1.48
C GLN A 25 12.06 6.35 1.62
N LEU A 26 11.30 5.37 1.16
CA LEU A 26 11.73 3.97 1.08
C LEU A 26 12.11 3.63 -0.36
N PRO A 27 13.06 2.70 -0.58
CA PRO A 27 13.37 2.23 -1.92
C PRO A 27 12.12 1.64 -2.59
N HIS A 28 12.03 1.78 -3.92
CA HIS A 28 11.00 1.12 -4.70
C HIS A 28 11.20 -0.39 -4.54
N SER A 29 10.16 -1.07 -4.08
CA SER A 29 10.21 -2.48 -3.72
C SER A 29 8.78 -3.02 -3.74
N MET A 30 8.52 -4.12 -3.07
CA MET A 30 7.18 -4.68 -2.95
C MET A 30 6.62 -4.58 -1.54
N TRP A 31 5.37 -4.16 -1.42
CA TRP A 31 4.61 -4.14 -0.18
C TRP A 31 3.49 -5.18 -0.25
N GLU A 32 3.30 -5.97 0.82
CA GLU A 32 2.13 -6.84 0.94
C GLU A 32 1.06 -6.14 1.78
N ILE A 33 -0.19 -6.19 1.31
CA ILE A 33 -1.34 -5.62 1.99
C ILE A 33 -2.38 -6.73 2.16
N PHE A 34 -2.49 -7.26 3.37
CA PHE A 34 -3.43 -8.31 3.74
C PHE A 34 -4.77 -7.69 4.13
N GLY A 35 -5.84 -8.12 3.49
CA GLY A 35 -7.19 -7.61 3.73
C GLY A 35 -8.27 -8.63 3.41
N SER A 36 -9.52 -8.24 3.63
CA SER A 36 -10.67 -9.10 3.35
C SER A 36 -11.09 -9.04 1.87
N MET A 37 -11.83 -10.04 1.41
CA MET A 37 -12.62 -9.94 0.19
C MET A 37 -13.92 -9.16 0.37
N ASP A 38 -14.40 -8.99 1.61
CA ASP A 38 -15.69 -8.35 1.90
C ASP A 38 -15.60 -6.81 2.04
N ASP A 39 -14.39 -6.25 1.88
CA ASP A 39 -14.15 -4.81 1.91
C ASP A 39 -13.12 -4.36 0.86
N VAL A 40 -12.93 -3.03 0.79
CA VAL A 40 -11.98 -2.36 -0.12
C VAL A 40 -10.83 -1.68 0.64
N ALA A 41 -10.55 -2.11 1.87
CA ALA A 41 -9.55 -1.48 2.73
C ALA A 41 -8.13 -1.60 2.14
N GLY A 42 -7.82 -2.74 1.53
CA GLY A 42 -6.56 -3.00 0.84
C GLY A 42 -6.36 -2.09 -0.37
N ASP A 43 -7.39 -1.99 -1.20
CA ASP A 43 -7.43 -1.15 -2.39
C ASP A 43 -7.24 0.32 -2.00
N ALA A 44 -7.96 0.79 -0.98
CA ALA A 44 -7.87 2.16 -0.50
C ALA A 44 -6.44 2.48 -0.03
N LEU A 45 -5.81 1.60 0.74
CA LEU A 45 -4.44 1.80 1.19
C LEU A 45 -3.44 1.81 0.03
N ALA A 46 -3.54 0.87 -0.90
CA ALA A 46 -2.67 0.80 -2.07
C ALA A 46 -2.81 2.05 -2.95
N LEU A 47 -4.03 2.48 -3.24
CA LEU A 47 -4.31 3.66 -4.06
C LEU A 47 -3.87 4.96 -3.38
N ALA A 48 -4.02 5.07 -2.05
CA ALA A 48 -3.52 6.21 -1.29
C ALA A 48 -2.00 6.37 -1.44
N PHE A 49 -1.25 5.28 -1.30
CA PHE A 49 0.21 5.31 -1.48
C PHE A 49 0.61 5.51 -2.94
N ALA A 50 -0.09 4.89 -3.88
CA ALA A 50 0.15 5.06 -5.30
C ALA A 50 -0.05 6.53 -5.72
N GLN A 51 -1.12 7.18 -5.25
CA GLN A 51 -1.36 8.60 -5.50
C GLN A 51 -0.24 9.47 -4.93
N LYS A 52 0.23 9.18 -3.72
CA LYS A 52 1.36 9.89 -3.12
C LYS A 52 2.66 9.69 -3.91
N HIS A 53 2.91 8.47 -4.39
CA HIS A 53 4.07 8.15 -5.19
C HIS A 53 4.09 8.92 -6.52
N CYS A 54 2.92 8.94 -7.18
CA CYS A 54 2.71 9.66 -8.42
C CYS A 54 2.81 11.18 -8.27
N ALA A 55 2.27 11.76 -7.18
CA ALA A 55 2.35 13.20 -6.93
C ALA A 55 3.78 13.77 -6.89
N ALA A 56 4.78 12.92 -6.60
CA ALA A 56 6.19 13.30 -6.63
C ALA A 56 6.83 13.31 -8.05
N GLY A 57 6.15 12.74 -9.06
CA GLY A 57 6.73 12.32 -10.33
C GLY A 57 6.29 13.05 -11.61
N GLY A 58 5.52 14.15 -11.53
CA GLY A 58 5.07 14.92 -12.72
C GLY A 58 3.72 14.43 -13.29
N GLU A 59 3.36 14.78 -14.53
CA GLU A 59 2.10 14.34 -15.18
C GLU A 59 2.30 13.11 -16.10
N GLY A 60 1.22 12.38 -16.41
CA GLY A 60 1.23 11.35 -17.48
C GLY A 60 1.61 9.92 -17.05
N TRP A 61 1.32 9.54 -15.80
CA TRP A 61 1.66 8.22 -15.26
C TRP A 61 0.96 7.09 -16.01
N ARG A 62 1.69 6.00 -16.24
CA ARG A 62 1.14 4.71 -16.63
C ARG A 62 1.30 3.75 -15.47
N TRP A 63 0.27 2.97 -15.19
CA TRP A 63 0.30 2.02 -14.09
C TRP A 63 -0.57 0.81 -14.38
N LEU A 64 -0.26 -0.28 -13.71
CA LEU A 64 -0.83 -1.59 -14.00
C LEU A 64 -1.59 -2.12 -12.80
N TRP A 65 -2.79 -2.64 -13.01
CA TRP A 65 -3.52 -3.46 -12.03
C TRP A 65 -3.72 -4.85 -12.59
N VAL A 66 -3.08 -5.83 -11.96
CA VAL A 66 -3.19 -7.25 -12.30
C VAL A 66 -4.10 -7.94 -11.30
N GLN A 67 -5.16 -8.57 -11.77
CA GLN A 67 -6.04 -9.42 -10.94
C GLN A 67 -5.99 -10.85 -11.43
N ASP A 68 -5.90 -11.82 -10.52
CA ASP A 68 -6.19 -13.21 -10.90
C ASP A 68 -7.70 -13.43 -11.11
N ALA A 69 -8.05 -14.52 -11.79
CA ALA A 69 -9.45 -14.83 -12.08
C ALA A 69 -10.32 -15.03 -10.82
N ARG A 70 -9.73 -15.32 -9.65
CA ARG A 70 -10.48 -15.43 -8.39
C ARG A 70 -10.82 -14.05 -7.84
N SER A 71 -9.84 -13.15 -7.84
CA SER A 71 -10.00 -11.73 -7.47
C SER A 71 -11.11 -11.08 -8.28
N THR A 72 -11.03 -11.15 -9.61
CA THR A 72 -12.04 -10.53 -10.49
C THR A 72 -13.45 -11.08 -10.24
N ARG A 73 -13.58 -12.35 -9.84
CA ARG A 73 -14.87 -12.97 -9.52
C ARG A 73 -15.44 -12.56 -8.17
N SER A 74 -14.60 -12.22 -7.19
CA SER A 74 -15.05 -11.84 -5.86
C SER A 74 -15.23 -10.33 -5.71
N SER A 75 -14.23 -9.54 -6.10
CA SER A 75 -14.20 -8.07 -5.94
C SER A 75 -14.65 -7.31 -7.19
N GLY A 76 -14.84 -8.01 -8.31
CA GLY A 76 -15.10 -7.39 -9.61
C GLY A 76 -13.85 -6.78 -10.23
N ARG A 77 -14.05 -5.97 -11.26
CA ARG A 77 -12.98 -5.20 -11.91
C ARG A 77 -12.90 -3.79 -11.30
N PRO A 78 -11.72 -3.16 -11.24
CA PRO A 78 -11.59 -1.78 -10.81
C PRO A 78 -12.53 -0.85 -11.59
N PHE A 79 -13.37 -0.12 -10.88
CA PHE A 79 -14.25 0.85 -11.49
C PHE A 79 -13.48 2.14 -11.79
N LEU A 80 -13.12 2.35 -13.06
CA LEU A 80 -12.27 3.47 -13.50
C LEU A 80 -12.72 4.83 -12.96
N HIS A 81 -14.01 5.14 -13.02
CA HIS A 81 -14.54 6.41 -12.53
C HIS A 81 -14.53 6.53 -10.99
N GLY A 82 -14.40 5.42 -10.28
CA GLY A 82 -14.22 5.39 -8.83
C GLY A 82 -12.78 5.62 -8.38
N LEU A 83 -11.80 5.59 -9.28
CA LEU A 83 -10.40 5.87 -8.94
C LEU A 83 -10.19 7.37 -8.68
N PRO A 84 -9.16 7.73 -7.89
CA PRO A 84 -8.74 9.13 -7.73
C PRO A 84 -8.51 9.77 -9.11
N PRO A 85 -8.98 11.01 -9.37
CA PRO A 85 -8.88 11.64 -10.69
C PRO A 85 -7.49 11.55 -11.35
N PRO A 86 -6.38 11.76 -10.62
CA PRO A 86 -5.03 11.64 -11.20
C PRO A 86 -4.66 10.22 -11.67
N LEU A 87 -5.28 9.18 -11.11
CA LEU A 87 -5.03 7.78 -11.47
C LEU A 87 -5.97 7.26 -12.58
N ARG A 88 -6.94 8.07 -13.03
CA ARG A 88 -7.87 7.68 -14.12
C ARG A 88 -7.20 7.67 -15.49
N SER A 89 -6.11 8.42 -15.66
CA SER A 89 -5.29 8.40 -16.87
C SER A 89 -4.19 7.34 -16.77
N GLY A 90 -3.90 6.65 -17.88
CA GLY A 90 -2.79 5.69 -17.98
C GLY A 90 -2.99 4.39 -17.18
N PHE A 91 -4.21 4.13 -16.72
CA PHE A 91 -4.60 2.87 -16.10
C PHE A 91 -4.62 1.73 -17.12
N ILE A 92 -3.90 0.64 -16.81
CA ILE A 92 -3.92 -0.61 -17.56
C ILE A 92 -4.43 -1.71 -16.62
N HIS A 93 -5.50 -2.39 -17.01
CA HIS A 93 -6.03 -3.55 -16.28
C HIS A 93 -5.66 -4.85 -16.97
N VAL A 94 -5.15 -5.82 -16.22
CA VAL A 94 -4.89 -7.18 -16.68
C VAL A 94 -5.69 -8.15 -15.84
N GLU A 95 -6.59 -8.87 -16.51
CA GLU A 95 -7.28 -10.02 -15.95
C GLU A 95 -6.52 -11.29 -16.34
N ALA A 96 -5.87 -11.92 -15.36
CA ALA A 96 -5.08 -13.12 -15.55
C ALA A 96 -5.90 -14.40 -15.31
N GLY A 97 -5.63 -15.45 -16.07
CA GLY A 97 -6.34 -16.73 -15.96
C GLY A 97 -6.20 -17.42 -14.60
N GLY A 98 -5.12 -17.14 -13.87
CA GLY A 98 -4.90 -17.58 -12.50
C GLY A 98 -3.67 -16.94 -11.86
N ALA A 99 -3.37 -17.34 -10.62
CA ALA A 99 -2.30 -16.73 -9.84
C ALA A 99 -0.91 -16.81 -10.50
N ALA A 100 -0.60 -17.87 -11.26
CA ALA A 100 0.69 -17.98 -11.94
C ALA A 100 0.86 -16.91 -13.01
N ASP A 101 -0.16 -16.74 -13.86
CA ASP A 101 -0.19 -15.71 -14.92
C ASP A 101 -0.23 -14.31 -14.32
N ALA A 102 -0.93 -14.12 -13.20
CA ALA A 102 -0.95 -12.85 -12.47
C ALA A 102 0.45 -12.49 -11.95
N LEU A 103 1.17 -13.44 -11.32
CA LEU A 103 2.53 -13.22 -10.84
C LEU A 103 3.51 -12.95 -11.98
N TRP A 104 3.34 -13.62 -13.11
CA TRP A 104 4.12 -13.33 -14.31
C TRP A 104 3.84 -11.92 -14.84
N ALA A 105 2.58 -11.53 -14.99
CA ALA A 105 2.20 -10.20 -15.46
C ALA A 105 2.66 -9.08 -14.51
N MET A 106 2.61 -9.31 -13.19
CA MET A 106 3.17 -8.38 -12.20
C MET A 106 4.68 -8.21 -12.39
N GLU A 107 5.41 -9.30 -12.62
CA GLU A 107 6.86 -9.27 -12.84
C GLU A 107 7.23 -8.51 -14.12
N GLU A 108 6.51 -8.74 -15.22
CA GLU A 108 6.71 -7.99 -16.46
C GLU A 108 6.34 -6.50 -16.27
N GLY A 109 5.28 -6.22 -15.49
CA GLY A 109 4.92 -4.86 -15.10
C GLY A 109 6.06 -4.15 -14.38
N VAL A 110 6.63 -4.75 -13.33
CA VAL A 110 7.74 -4.10 -12.61
C VAL A 110 9.05 -4.05 -13.41
N ARG A 111 9.20 -4.86 -14.47
CA ARG A 111 10.32 -4.76 -15.42
C ARG A 111 10.14 -3.64 -16.45
N CYS A 112 8.93 -3.14 -16.62
CA CYS A 112 8.63 -2.02 -17.49
C CYS A 112 8.92 -0.70 -16.76
N GLY A 113 10.10 -0.12 -16.98
CA GLY A 113 10.53 1.13 -16.34
C GLY A 113 9.69 2.37 -16.69
N GLU A 114 8.76 2.26 -17.65
CA GLU A 114 7.80 3.32 -18.00
C GLU A 114 6.55 3.31 -17.09
N LEU A 115 6.35 2.27 -16.29
CA LEU A 115 5.28 2.20 -15.31
C LEU A 115 5.70 2.86 -13.99
N SER A 116 4.81 3.68 -13.44
CA SER A 116 5.04 4.32 -12.14
C SER A 116 4.89 3.33 -10.99
N PHE A 117 3.93 2.41 -11.09
CA PHE A 117 3.72 1.35 -10.10
C PHE A 117 2.86 0.21 -10.70
N VAL A 118 2.83 -0.89 -9.96
CA VAL A 118 1.97 -2.06 -10.21
C VAL A 118 1.15 -2.35 -8.96
N ILE A 119 -0.13 -2.64 -9.11
CA ILE A 119 -1.00 -3.25 -8.11
C ILE A 119 -1.30 -4.68 -8.55
N GLY A 120 -1.03 -5.64 -7.69
CA GLY A 120 -1.36 -7.05 -7.91
C GLY A 120 -2.39 -7.52 -6.90
N GLU A 121 -3.38 -8.29 -7.35
CA GLU A 121 -4.41 -8.86 -6.48
C GLU A 121 -4.43 -10.38 -6.58
N ILE A 122 -4.27 -11.04 -5.44
CA ILE A 122 -4.28 -12.49 -5.31
C ILE A 122 -5.17 -12.88 -4.13
N VAL A 123 -6.13 -13.78 -4.39
CA VAL A 123 -6.98 -14.39 -3.36
C VAL A 123 -6.31 -15.62 -2.74
N GLY A 124 -6.26 -15.65 -1.41
CA GLY A 124 -5.74 -16.75 -0.60
C GLY A 124 -4.23 -16.96 -0.72
N ASP A 125 -3.81 -18.21 -0.56
CA ASP A 125 -2.41 -18.66 -0.61
C ASP A 125 -2.22 -19.72 -1.72
N PRO A 126 -2.31 -19.35 -3.00
CA PRO A 126 -2.02 -20.29 -4.07
C PRO A 126 -0.56 -20.75 -3.97
N LYS A 127 -0.30 -22.05 -4.21
CA LYS A 127 1.05 -22.65 -4.06
C LYS A 127 2.15 -21.93 -4.87
N VAL A 128 1.78 -21.32 -6.00
CA VAL A 128 2.70 -20.56 -6.86
C VAL A 128 3.15 -19.23 -6.25
N LEU A 129 2.42 -18.71 -5.25
CA LEU A 129 2.79 -17.54 -4.47
C LEU A 129 3.63 -17.97 -3.25
N ASP A 130 4.80 -18.53 -3.53
CA ASP A 130 5.76 -18.95 -2.50
C ASP A 130 6.78 -17.84 -2.19
N PHE A 131 7.67 -18.12 -1.24
CA PHE A 131 8.73 -17.19 -0.86
C PHE A 131 9.64 -16.82 -2.05
N THR A 132 9.87 -17.75 -2.98
CA THR A 132 10.72 -17.54 -4.15
C THR A 132 10.07 -16.56 -5.12
N ALA A 133 8.78 -16.71 -5.40
CA ALA A 133 8.01 -15.80 -6.23
C ALA A 133 7.97 -14.39 -5.62
N ILE A 134 7.69 -14.28 -4.32
CA ILE A 134 7.72 -13.00 -3.58
C ILE A 134 9.10 -12.35 -3.67
N ARG A 135 10.18 -13.10 -3.42
CA ARG A 135 11.55 -12.58 -3.50
C ARG A 135 11.91 -12.13 -4.91
N ARG A 136 11.47 -12.87 -5.93
CA ARG A 136 11.69 -12.51 -7.34
C ARG A 136 11.01 -11.19 -7.70
N LEU A 137 9.77 -10.99 -7.26
CA LEU A 137 9.04 -9.72 -7.43
C LEU A 137 9.73 -8.56 -6.72
N VAL A 138 10.15 -8.74 -5.46
CA VAL A 138 10.91 -7.73 -4.69
C VAL A 138 12.17 -7.32 -5.45
N LEU A 139 12.98 -8.28 -5.90
CA LEU A 139 14.22 -8.00 -6.62
C LEU A 139 13.97 -7.33 -7.98
N ALA A 140 12.90 -7.71 -8.67
CA ALA A 140 12.52 -7.07 -9.94
C ALA A 140 12.05 -5.62 -9.74
N ALA A 141 11.22 -5.37 -8.71
CA ALA A 141 10.78 -4.03 -8.32
C ALA A 141 11.97 -3.13 -7.94
N GLU A 142 12.87 -3.62 -7.10
CA GLU A 142 14.07 -2.88 -6.65
C GLU A 142 15.04 -2.60 -7.80
N ARG A 143 15.27 -3.58 -8.68
CA ARG A 143 16.20 -3.45 -9.80
C ARG A 143 15.74 -2.41 -10.83
N ASN A 144 14.44 -2.37 -11.12
CA ASN A 144 13.90 -1.51 -12.17
C ASN A 144 13.30 -0.20 -11.63
N GLY A 145 13.26 -0.03 -10.31
CA GLY A 145 12.72 1.17 -9.69
C GLY A 145 11.22 1.33 -9.94
N VAL A 146 10.43 0.25 -9.89
CA VAL A 146 8.96 0.30 -10.02
C VAL A 146 8.33 -0.26 -8.75
N MET A 147 7.43 0.50 -8.13
CA MET A 147 6.74 0.08 -6.90
C MET A 147 5.72 -1.03 -7.19
N LEU A 148 5.63 -2.03 -6.30
CA LEU A 148 4.61 -3.09 -6.37
C LEU A 148 3.81 -3.17 -5.06
N TYR A 149 2.49 -2.97 -5.16
CA TYR A 149 1.56 -3.22 -4.06
C TYR A 149 0.84 -4.54 -4.32
N LEU A 150 1.14 -5.56 -3.51
CA LEU A 150 0.50 -6.87 -3.58
C LEU A 150 -0.63 -6.97 -2.56
N LEU A 151 -1.87 -6.87 -3.04
CA LEU A 151 -3.09 -7.13 -2.29
C LEU A 151 -3.26 -8.65 -2.09
N ARG A 152 -3.20 -9.07 -0.84
CA ARG A 152 -3.38 -10.46 -0.37
C ARG A 152 -4.75 -10.60 0.27
N ARG A 153 -5.77 -10.90 -0.53
CA ARG A 153 -7.15 -11.03 -0.03
C ARG A 153 -7.39 -12.39 0.60
N GLU A 154 -7.87 -12.44 1.84
CA GLU A 154 -8.04 -13.69 2.62
C GLU A 154 -6.75 -14.54 2.67
N GLY A 155 -5.59 -13.88 2.57
CA GLY A 155 -4.28 -14.54 2.59
C GLY A 155 -3.68 -14.59 4.01
N PHE A 156 -2.91 -15.63 4.29
CA PHE A 156 -2.14 -15.73 5.52
C PHE A 156 -0.79 -15.03 5.40
N ALA A 157 -0.36 -14.37 6.47
CA ALA A 157 0.91 -13.65 6.53
C ALA A 157 2.14 -14.59 6.70
N ASN A 158 2.34 -15.49 5.75
CA ASN A 158 3.43 -16.48 5.69
C ASN A 158 4.83 -15.85 5.58
N LEU A 159 5.90 -16.65 5.54
CA LEU A 159 7.26 -16.13 5.33
C LEU A 159 7.34 -15.36 4.00
N SER A 160 7.90 -14.15 4.04
CA SER A 160 7.91 -13.24 2.91
C SER A 160 9.15 -12.34 2.94
N ALA A 161 9.61 -11.94 1.75
CA ALA A 161 10.69 -11.00 1.53
C ALA A 161 10.21 -9.55 1.33
N ALA A 162 8.89 -9.28 1.39
CA ALA A 162 8.32 -7.96 1.15
C ALA A 162 8.89 -6.88 2.08
N ARG A 163 9.06 -5.66 1.56
CA ARG A 163 9.68 -4.54 2.26
C ARG A 163 8.86 -4.08 3.46
N LEU A 164 7.55 -3.97 3.25
CA LEU A 164 6.52 -3.68 4.25
C LEU A 164 5.39 -4.69 4.12
N ARG A 165 4.79 -5.03 5.25
CA ARG A 165 3.62 -5.92 5.31
C ARG A 165 2.57 -5.29 6.21
N TRP A 166 1.42 -5.05 5.60
CA TRP A 166 0.29 -4.36 6.19
C TRP A 166 -0.85 -5.33 6.39
N ARG A 167 -1.57 -5.19 7.49
CA ARG A 167 -2.89 -5.76 7.67
C ARG A 167 -3.88 -4.62 7.69
N VAL A 168 -4.95 -4.74 6.92
CA VAL A 168 -5.95 -3.70 6.80
C VAL A 168 -7.34 -4.28 6.98
N THR A 169 -8.21 -3.49 7.59
CA THR A 169 -9.63 -3.83 7.75
C THR A 169 -10.46 -2.56 7.62
N ALA A 170 -11.64 -2.67 7.02
CA ALA A 170 -12.65 -1.64 7.18
C ALA A 170 -12.92 -1.37 8.67
N ALA A 171 -13.23 -0.12 8.99
CA ALA A 171 -13.57 0.29 10.34
C ALA A 171 -14.86 1.13 10.33
N PRO A 172 -15.54 1.29 11.49
CA PRO A 172 -16.70 2.17 11.57
C PRO A 172 -16.38 3.56 11.02
N SER A 173 -17.25 4.07 10.15
CA SER A 173 -17.11 5.42 9.61
C SER A 173 -17.00 6.45 10.74
N ALA A 174 -16.43 7.62 10.43
CA ALA A 174 -16.55 8.76 11.33
C ALA A 174 -18.03 9.11 11.60
N LEU A 175 -18.31 9.88 12.65
CA LEU A 175 -19.65 10.39 12.89
C LEU A 175 -20.02 11.41 11.80
N HIS A 176 -21.21 11.26 11.22
CA HIS A 176 -21.71 12.20 10.24
C HIS A 176 -22.12 13.52 10.90
N ARG A 177 -21.57 14.65 10.43
CA ARG A 177 -21.69 15.98 11.07
C ARG A 177 -23.14 16.43 11.31
N TRP A 178 -24.05 16.11 10.38
CA TRP A 178 -25.42 16.63 10.40
C TRP A 178 -26.50 15.59 10.71
N ASN A 179 -26.13 14.31 10.82
CA ASN A 179 -27.11 13.24 11.02
C ASN A 179 -26.44 12.06 11.72
N SER A 180 -26.68 11.90 13.02
CA SER A 180 -26.08 10.84 13.84
C SER A 180 -26.48 9.42 13.42
N MET A 181 -27.53 9.27 12.61
CA MET A 181 -28.01 7.99 12.08
C MET A 181 -27.46 7.68 10.68
N ALA A 182 -26.78 8.63 10.03
CA ALA A 182 -26.14 8.41 8.73
C ALA A 182 -24.68 7.98 8.91
N PRO A 183 -24.13 7.14 8.01
CA PRO A 183 -22.70 6.89 7.98
C PRO A 183 -21.95 8.19 7.66
N GLY A 184 -20.84 8.43 8.35
CA GLY A 184 -19.93 9.53 8.03
C GLY A 184 -18.85 9.10 7.05
N VAL A 185 -17.70 9.76 7.13
CA VAL A 185 -16.57 9.48 6.24
C VAL A 185 -16.05 8.04 6.46
N PRO A 186 -15.83 7.25 5.40
CA PRO A 186 -15.25 5.92 5.52
C PRO A 186 -13.88 5.95 6.19
N ARG A 187 -13.60 4.93 7.02
CA ARG A 187 -12.31 4.76 7.68
C ARG A 187 -11.79 3.35 7.51
N VAL A 188 -10.47 3.25 7.43
CA VAL A 188 -9.75 1.97 7.37
C VAL A 188 -8.72 1.96 8.48
N ARG A 189 -8.63 0.84 9.19
CA ARG A 189 -7.52 0.59 10.13
C ARG A 189 -6.42 -0.12 9.37
N ALA A 190 -5.19 0.39 9.47
CA ALA A 190 -4.01 -0.17 8.85
C ALA A 190 -2.94 -0.46 9.91
N GLU A 191 -2.47 -1.70 9.98
CA GLU A 191 -1.42 -2.16 10.87
C GLU A 191 -0.19 -2.52 10.04
N LEU A 192 0.89 -1.77 10.17
CA LEU A 192 2.21 -2.22 9.72
C LEU A 192 2.70 -3.24 10.74
N PHE A 193 2.56 -4.54 10.46
CA PHE A 193 3.00 -5.58 11.41
C PHE A 193 4.42 -6.08 11.13
N ARG A 194 5.00 -5.77 9.96
CA ARG A 194 6.40 -6.01 9.64
C ARG A 194 6.94 -4.99 8.65
N GLY A 195 8.08 -4.38 8.98
CA GLY A 195 8.89 -3.59 8.06
C GLY A 195 10.38 -3.79 8.35
N ARG A 196 11.20 -3.97 7.33
CA ARG A 196 12.66 -4.12 7.52
C ARG A 196 13.24 -2.83 8.11
N GLY A 197 13.85 -2.92 9.30
CA GLY A 197 14.40 -1.76 10.02
C GLY A 197 13.34 -0.78 10.53
N LEU A 198 12.07 -1.21 10.63
CA LEU A 198 10.96 -0.38 11.08
C LEU A 198 10.18 -1.08 12.18
N ARG A 199 9.72 -0.31 13.16
CA ARG A 199 8.82 -0.76 14.21
C ARG A 199 7.42 -0.98 13.65
N PRO A 200 6.74 -2.06 14.08
CA PRO A 200 5.32 -2.19 13.85
C PRO A 200 4.53 -1.02 14.42
N GLY A 201 3.41 -0.69 13.79
CA GLY A 201 2.57 0.45 14.17
C GLY A 201 1.14 0.33 13.62
N GLN A 202 0.24 1.12 14.20
CA GLN A 202 -1.15 1.20 13.80
C GLN A 202 -1.47 2.61 13.31
N PHE A 203 -2.29 2.66 12.28
CA PHE A 203 -2.61 3.84 11.51
C PHE A 203 -4.09 3.81 11.12
N TRP A 204 -4.64 4.99 10.91
CA TRP A 204 -5.94 5.20 10.31
C TRP A 204 -5.77 5.78 8.92
N LEU A 205 -6.56 5.27 7.99
CA LEU A 205 -6.76 5.87 6.69
C LEU A 205 -8.16 6.48 6.64
N GLU A 206 -8.21 7.77 6.38
CA GLU A 206 -9.44 8.55 6.29
C GLU A 206 -9.48 9.31 4.96
N HIS A 207 -10.68 9.56 4.44
CA HIS A 207 -10.82 10.46 3.29
C HIS A 207 -10.64 11.90 3.76
N GLY A 208 -9.71 12.62 3.12
CA GLY A 208 -9.45 14.03 3.37
C GLY A 208 -10.70 14.88 3.12
N VAL A 209 -10.84 15.92 3.93
CA VAL A 209 -11.85 16.97 3.74
C VAL A 209 -11.09 18.29 3.58
N GLY A 210 -10.67 18.58 2.35
CA GLY A 210 -10.23 19.91 1.95
C GLY A 210 -11.43 20.87 1.92
N SER A 211 -11.22 22.15 2.25
CA SER A 211 -12.30 23.07 2.61
C SER A 211 -13.16 23.63 1.46
N HIS A 212 -13.06 23.19 0.19
CA HIS A 212 -14.00 23.65 -0.87
C HIS A 212 -14.21 22.72 -2.08
N GLU A 213 -13.62 21.53 -2.10
CA GLU A 213 -13.94 20.45 -3.04
C GLU A 213 -13.89 19.12 -2.26
N PRO A 214 -14.64 18.08 -2.67
CA PRO A 214 -14.38 16.74 -2.17
C PRO A 214 -12.98 16.32 -2.64
N ASP A 215 -11.97 16.73 -1.90
CA ASP A 215 -10.59 16.34 -2.13
C ASP A 215 -10.56 14.82 -2.00
N HIS A 216 -10.40 14.12 -3.13
CA HIS A 216 -10.32 12.65 -3.20
C HIS A 216 -8.99 12.12 -2.62
N SER A 217 -8.39 12.88 -1.68
CA SER A 217 -7.16 12.53 -1.00
C SER A 217 -7.47 11.57 0.14
N LEU A 218 -6.61 10.57 0.29
CA LEU A 218 -6.64 9.65 1.40
C LEU A 218 -5.48 9.99 2.33
N LEU A 219 -5.77 10.24 3.60
CA LEU A 219 -4.78 10.60 4.62
C LEU A 219 -4.49 9.40 5.51
N VAL A 220 -3.22 9.03 5.61
CA VAL A 220 -2.74 8.02 6.57
C VAL A 220 -2.20 8.76 7.79
N VAL A 221 -2.85 8.56 8.94
CA VAL A 221 -2.46 9.18 10.22
C VAL A 221 -2.15 8.10 11.26
N PRO A 222 -1.11 8.29 12.11
CA PRO A 222 -0.86 7.37 13.22
C PRO A 222 -2.07 7.26 14.14
N ASP A 223 -2.24 6.10 14.76
CA ASP A 223 -3.24 5.95 15.82
C ASP A 223 -2.97 6.90 16.98
N LEU A 224 -4.03 7.41 17.60
CA LEU A 224 -3.90 8.33 18.71
C LEU A 224 -3.26 7.57 19.88
N ARG A 225 -2.03 7.95 20.25
CA ARG A 225 -1.38 7.36 21.42
C ARG A 225 -2.02 7.94 22.68
N ASP A 226 -2.52 7.09 23.56
CA ASP A 226 -2.96 7.43 24.92
C ASP A 226 -1.76 7.79 25.82
N ARG A 227 -0.96 8.77 25.40
CA ARG A 227 0.06 9.37 26.26
C ARG A 227 -0.56 10.62 26.89
N PRO A 228 -0.39 10.83 28.21
CA PRO A 228 -0.75 12.13 28.80
C PRO A 228 -0.03 13.22 28.01
N VAL A 229 -0.79 14.22 27.57
CA VAL A 229 -0.26 15.43 26.93
C VAL A 229 0.82 15.98 27.86
N GLU A 230 2.06 16.04 27.39
CA GLU A 230 3.13 16.68 28.15
C GLU A 230 2.69 18.11 28.43
N PRO A 231 2.68 18.57 29.70
CA PRO A 231 2.27 19.92 30.01
C PRO A 231 3.22 20.86 29.29
N ASP A 232 2.67 21.70 28.41
CA ASP A 232 3.41 22.76 27.72
C ASP A 232 4.34 23.45 28.70
N TYR A 233 5.64 23.42 28.40
CA TYR A 233 6.63 24.24 29.07
C TYR A 233 6.27 25.68 28.72
N ARG A 234 5.43 26.32 29.54
CA ARG A 234 5.21 27.76 29.47
C ARG A 234 6.57 28.40 29.67
N ALA A 235 7.15 28.84 28.56
CA ALA A 235 8.35 29.64 28.56
C ALA A 235 8.11 30.82 29.50
N THR A 236 8.98 30.88 30.48
CA THR A 236 9.16 31.93 31.47
C THR A 236 9.05 33.30 30.81
N GLY A 237 8.07 34.09 31.24
CA GLY A 237 8.04 35.55 31.12
C GLY A 237 8.21 36.16 32.50
#